data_AF-S9R9K2-F1
#
_entry.id   AF-S9R9K2-F1
#
_cell.length_a   1.000
_cell.length_b   1.000
_cell.length_c   1.000
_cell.angle_alpha   90.00
_cell.angle_beta   90.00
_cell.angle_gamma   90.00
#
_symmetry.space_group_name_H-M   'P 1'
#
loop_
_entity.id
_entity.type
_entity.pdbx_description
1 polymer ?
#
loop_
_entity_poly.entity_id
_entity_poly.type
_entity_poly.pdbx_seq_one_letter_code
_entity_poly.pdbx_strand_id
1 'polypeptide(L)'
;MATLTVRVIRNFEYRTLKNVVFHDIDLSTTTVGQLKKIIQDRIQTDSALKIYRTTQFDTLKIYVKAQQHKTQNLAINLDHDDWILTDDHQTLAFSGIENETELSYFNLQAYRAYQANPVQKWM
;
A
#
# COMPACT_ATOMS: atom_id res chain seq x y z
N MET A 1 14.27 -13.59 0.40
CA MET A 1 12.95 -13.66 -0.24
C MET A 1 11.88 -13.44 0.80
N ALA A 2 10.82 -12.74 0.43
CA ALA A 2 9.73 -12.37 1.31
C ALA A 2 8.39 -12.41 0.58
N THR A 3 7.34 -12.68 1.34
CA THR A 3 5.95 -12.53 0.93
C THR A 3 5.41 -11.21 1.48
N LEU A 4 4.88 -10.36 0.60
CA LEU A 4 4.30 -9.07 0.96
C LEU A 4 2.83 -9.04 0.59
N THR A 5 2.00 -8.44 1.44
CA THR A 5 0.60 -8.15 1.08
C THR A 5 0.45 -6.66 0.84
N VAL A 6 -0.03 -6.28 -0.33
CA VAL A 6 -0.31 -4.88 -0.67
C VAL A 6 -1.81 -4.67 -0.76
N ARG A 7 -2.32 -3.75 0.05
CA ARG A 7 -3.69 -3.25 0.00
C ARG A 7 -3.73 -2.12 -1.05
N VAL A 8 -4.26 -2.42 -2.23
CA VAL A 8 -4.46 -1.39 -3.27
C VAL A 8 -5.74 -0.64 -2.94
N ILE A 9 -5.64 0.64 -2.58
CA ILE A 9 -6.77 1.44 -2.12
C ILE A 9 -7.16 2.45 -3.20
N ARG A 10 -8.35 2.24 -3.78
CA ARG A 10 -8.93 3.15 -4.78
C ARG A 10 -9.68 4.30 -4.14
N ASN A 11 -10.36 4.05 -3.02
CA ASN A 11 -11.15 5.07 -2.34
C ASN A 11 -11.20 4.79 -0.83
N PHE A 12 -10.82 5.78 -0.03
CA PHE A 12 -10.78 5.68 1.43
C PHE A 12 -12.18 5.75 2.06
N GLU A 13 -13.02 6.69 1.63
CA GLU A 13 -14.36 6.94 2.20
C GLU A 13 -15.28 5.73 2.01
N TYR A 14 -15.28 5.13 0.82
CA TYR A 14 -16.07 3.95 0.48
C TYR A 14 -15.33 2.62 0.73
N ARG A 15 -14.10 2.68 1.27
CA ARG A 15 -13.24 1.50 1.53
C ARG A 15 -13.11 0.57 0.32
N THR A 16 -13.03 1.15 -0.88
CA THR A 16 -12.79 0.38 -2.10
C THR A 16 -11.32 0.01 -2.15
N LEU A 17 -11.00 -1.19 -1.68
CA LEU A 17 -9.64 -1.72 -1.63
C LEU A 17 -9.58 -3.21 -1.97
N LYS A 18 -8.39 -3.67 -2.38
CA LYS A 18 -8.12 -5.08 -2.65
C LYS A 18 -6.74 -5.48 -2.17
N ASN A 19 -6.66 -6.61 -1.47
CA ASN A 19 -5.39 -7.19 -1.05
C ASN A 19 -4.79 -8.00 -2.20
N VAL A 20 -3.51 -7.77 -2.48
CA VAL A 20 -2.74 -8.46 -3.50
C VAL A 20 -1.48 -8.99 -2.85
N VAL A 21 -1.22 -10.29 -2.99
CA VAL A 21 -0.05 -10.94 -2.39
C VAL A 21 1.05 -11.08 -3.44
N PHE A 22 2.26 -10.65 -3.07
CA PHE A 22 3.47 -10.75 -3.88
C PHE A 22 4.44 -11.69 -3.19
N HIS A 23 4.93 -12.67 -3.93
CA HIS A 23 5.89 -13.67 -3.45
C HIS A 23 7.27 -13.38 -4.03
N ASP A 24 8.29 -14.03 -3.47
CA ASP A 24 9.66 -14.01 -3.98
C ASP A 24 10.27 -12.62 -4.15
N ILE A 25 9.90 -11.68 -3.27
CA ILE A 25 10.49 -10.35 -3.25
C ILE A 25 11.82 -10.38 -2.49
N ASP A 26 12.90 -9.95 -3.12
CA ASP A 26 14.18 -9.74 -2.44
C ASP A 26 14.21 -8.35 -1.80
N LEU A 27 14.01 -8.31 -0.48
CA LEU A 27 13.96 -7.06 0.29
C LEU A 27 15.29 -6.30 0.29
N SER A 28 16.41 -6.99 0.10
CA SER A 28 17.74 -6.39 0.19
C SER A 28 18.14 -5.62 -1.08
N THR A 29 17.57 -6.01 -2.22
CA THR A 29 17.91 -5.46 -3.54
C THR A 29 16.75 -4.70 -4.18
N THR A 30 15.51 -5.09 -3.89
CA THR A 30 14.32 -4.40 -4.41
C THR A 30 14.19 -3.04 -3.75
N THR A 31 14.02 -2.00 -4.56
CA THR A 31 13.76 -0.62 -4.11
C THR A 31 12.26 -0.34 -4.00
N VAL A 32 11.90 0.69 -3.23
CA VAL A 32 10.51 1.16 -3.12
C VAL A 32 9.92 1.48 -4.49
N GLY A 33 10.67 2.18 -5.35
CA GLY A 33 10.23 2.51 -6.71
C GLY A 33 10.06 1.27 -7.61
N GLN A 34 10.89 0.24 -7.46
CA GLN A 34 10.70 -1.03 -8.17
C GLN A 34 9.45 -1.77 -7.69
N LEU A 35 9.19 -1.80 -6.37
CA LEU A 35 7.97 -2.39 -5.84
C LEU A 35 6.71 -1.68 -6.38
N LYS A 36 6.70 -0.34 -6.44
CA LYS A 36 5.62 0.44 -7.06
C LYS A 36 5.35 0.00 -8.50
N LYS A 37 6.41 -0.18 -9.30
CA LYS A 37 6.29 -0.66 -10.70
C LYS A 37 5.70 -2.07 -10.76
N ILE A 38 6.19 -3.00 -9.94
CA ILE A 38 5.66 -4.38 -9.88
C ILE A 38 4.16 -4.38 -9.55
N ILE A 39 3.73 -3.58 -8.58
CA ILE A 39 2.32 -3.45 -8.21
C ILE A 39 1.50 -2.84 -9.36
N GLN A 40 2.03 -1.80 -9.99
CA GLN A 40 1.37 -1.13 -11.12
C GLN A 40 1.16 -2.09 -12.30
N ASP A 41 2.19 -2.87 -12.65
CA ASP A 41 2.10 -3.88 -13.70
C ASP A 41 1.06 -4.95 -13.36
N ARG A 42 0.99 -5.37 -12.09
CA ARG A 42 -0.05 -6.29 -11.61
C ARG A 42 -1.46 -5.70 -11.75
N ILE A 43 -1.66 -4.42 -11.44
CA ILE A 43 -2.95 -3.73 -11.60
C ILE A 43 -3.39 -3.71 -13.07
N GLN A 44 -2.46 -3.47 -14.00
CA GLN A 44 -2.77 -3.40 -15.43
C GLN A 44 -3.07 -4.77 -16.04
N THR A 45 -2.42 -5.83 -15.56
CA THR A 45 -2.52 -7.18 -16.13
C THR A 45 -3.62 -8.03 -15.51
N ASP A 46 -3.82 -7.96 -14.19
CA ASP A 46 -4.80 -8.78 -13.48
C ASP A 46 -6.23 -8.30 -13.77
N SER A 47 -7.07 -9.18 -14.30
CA SER A 47 -8.48 -8.88 -14.60
C SER A 47 -9.28 -8.57 -13.33
N ALA A 48 -8.88 -9.14 -12.19
CA ALA A 48 -9.51 -8.94 -10.90
C ALA A 48 -9.19 -7.54 -10.31
N LEU A 49 -8.26 -6.79 -10.92
CA LEU A 49 -7.91 -5.41 -10.58
C LEU A 49 -8.42 -4.39 -11.62
N LYS A 50 -9.28 -4.80 -12.56
CA LYS A 50 -9.79 -3.94 -13.63
C LYS A 50 -10.32 -2.58 -13.15
N ILE A 51 -11.05 -2.55 -12.04
CA ILE A 51 -11.64 -1.30 -11.50
C ILE A 51 -10.59 -0.33 -10.93
N TYR A 52 -9.36 -0.77 -10.69
CA TYR A 52 -8.28 0.02 -10.13
C TYR A 52 -7.42 0.70 -11.20
N ARG A 53 -7.47 0.23 -12.46
CA ARG A 53 -6.56 0.67 -13.55
C ARG A 53 -6.61 2.16 -13.88
N THR A 54 -7.75 2.81 -13.65
CA THR A 54 -7.95 4.24 -13.91
C THR A 54 -7.57 5.14 -12.74
N THR A 55 -7.19 4.55 -11.60
CA THR A 55 -6.80 5.30 -10.41
C THR A 55 -5.31 5.61 -10.50
N GLN A 56 -4.92 6.84 -10.17
CA GLN A 56 -3.52 7.23 -10.08
C GLN A 56 -2.98 6.82 -8.72
N PHE A 57 -2.00 5.92 -8.70
CA PHE A 57 -1.31 5.50 -7.49
C PHE A 57 0.12 6.04 -7.51
N ASP A 58 0.58 6.56 -6.37
CA ASP A 58 1.91 7.18 -6.25
C ASP A 58 2.61 6.85 -4.93
N THR A 59 1.88 6.38 -3.93
CA THR A 59 2.36 6.30 -2.55
C THR A 59 2.23 4.91 -1.96
N LEU A 60 3.33 4.42 -1.40
CA LEU A 60 3.35 3.25 -0.52
C LEU A 60 3.45 3.69 0.93
N LYS A 61 2.70 3.02 1.80
CA LYS A 61 2.75 3.19 3.26
C LYS A 61 2.73 1.84 3.92
N ILE A 62 3.52 1.64 4.98
CA ILE A 62 3.35 0.45 5.82
C ILE A 62 1.98 0.53 6.51
N TYR A 63 1.17 -0.51 6.37
CA TYR A 63 -0.12 -0.63 7.05
C TYR A 63 0.09 -1.26 8.43
N VAL A 64 0.77 -2.40 8.46
CA VAL A 64 1.10 -3.18 9.66
C VAL A 64 2.45 -3.87 9.43
N LYS A 65 3.36 -3.74 10.40
CA LYS A 65 4.60 -4.54 10.45
C LYS A 65 4.29 -5.94 10.96
N ALA A 66 5.12 -6.92 10.60
CA ALA A 66 4.97 -8.30 11.07
C ALA A 66 4.81 -8.34 12.61
N GLN A 67 3.87 -9.17 13.07
CA GLN A 67 3.59 -9.39 14.51
C GLN A 67 3.07 -8.18 15.30
N GLN A 68 2.74 -7.04 14.66
CA GLN A 68 2.11 -5.90 15.32
C GLN A 68 0.58 -5.94 15.23
N HIS A 69 -0.08 -5.27 16.18
CA HIS A 69 -1.55 -5.18 16.21
C HIS A 69 -2.07 -4.36 15.03
N LYS A 70 -3.14 -4.85 14.40
CA LYS A 70 -3.82 -4.15 13.30
C LYS A 70 -4.45 -2.86 13.82
N THR A 71 -4.33 -1.78 13.04
CA THR A 71 -5.00 -0.50 13.31
C THR A 71 -6.52 -0.68 13.35
N GLN A 72 -7.21 0.19 14.11
CA GLN A 72 -8.67 0.20 14.19
C GLN A 72 -9.32 0.69 12.87
N ASN A 73 -8.60 1.47 12.04
CA ASN A 73 -9.14 1.95 10.78
C ASN A 73 -8.91 0.94 9.65
N LEU A 74 -10.00 0.35 9.17
CA LEU A 74 -9.99 -0.66 8.11
C LEU A 74 -9.64 -0.11 6.72
N ALA A 75 -9.72 1.21 6.52
CA ALA A 75 -9.36 1.82 5.24
C ALA A 75 -7.84 1.91 5.08
N ILE A 76 -7.17 2.53 6.06
CA ILE A 76 -5.73 2.77 6.10
C ILE A 76 -5.29 3.07 7.53
N ASN A 77 -4.02 2.82 7.86
CA ASN A 77 -3.41 3.25 9.12
C ASN A 77 -3.27 4.79 9.13
N LEU A 78 -3.95 5.47 10.05
CA LEU A 78 -3.89 6.92 10.24
C LEU A 78 -2.89 7.35 11.32
N ASP A 79 -2.40 6.41 12.12
CA ASP A 79 -1.65 6.70 13.35
C ASP A 79 -0.15 6.92 13.08
N HIS A 80 0.35 6.42 11.94
CA HIS A 80 1.78 6.43 11.59
C HIS A 80 2.06 7.05 10.23
N ASP A 81 2.03 8.37 10.12
CA ASP A 81 2.39 9.07 8.87
C ASP A 81 3.87 8.94 8.49
N ASP A 82 4.72 8.71 9.49
CA ASP A 82 6.15 8.41 9.34
C ASP A 82 6.40 7.10 8.59
N TRP A 83 5.39 6.25 8.41
CA TRP A 83 5.49 4.99 7.66
C TRP A 83 5.24 5.14 6.15
N ILE A 84 5.08 6.37 5.66
CA ILE A 84 5.03 6.64 4.22
C ILE A 84 6.45 6.49 3.64
N LEU A 85 6.56 5.68 2.59
CA LEU A 85 7.82 5.42 1.91
C LEU A 85 8.08 6.55 0.91
N THR A 86 8.98 7.47 1.27
CA THR A 86 9.25 8.69 0.50
C THR A 86 10.46 8.60 -0.42
N ASP A 87 11.40 7.68 -0.15
CA ASP A 87 12.59 7.45 -0.98
C ASP A 87 12.38 6.24 -1.89
N ASP A 88 12.17 6.50 -3.18
CA ASP A 88 11.99 5.46 -4.20
C ASP A 88 13.26 4.67 -4.50
N HIS A 89 14.44 5.18 -4.10
CA HIS A 89 15.73 4.52 -4.31
C HIS A 89 16.14 3.65 -3.11
N GLN A 90 15.50 3.83 -1.95
CA GLN A 90 15.78 3.02 -0.78
C GLN A 90 15.31 1.57 -0.99
N THR A 91 16.10 0.61 -0.51
CA THR A 91 15.69 -0.80 -0.55
C THR A 91 14.59 -1.07 0.46
N LEU A 92 13.77 -2.09 0.21
CA LEU A 92 12.65 -2.42 1.09
C LEU A 92 13.13 -2.76 2.51
N ALA A 93 14.24 -3.49 2.64
CA ALA A 93 14.84 -3.79 3.94
C ALA A 93 15.25 -2.53 4.72
N PHE A 94 15.90 -1.57 4.06
CA PHE A 94 16.25 -0.29 4.70
C PHE A 94 15.04 0.59 5.02
N SER A 95 13.92 0.38 4.32
CA SER A 95 12.63 1.04 4.57
C SER A 95 11.87 0.42 5.75
N GLY A 96 12.45 -0.57 6.45
CA GLY A 96 11.81 -1.26 7.57
C GLY A 96 10.70 -2.24 7.16
N ILE A 97 10.74 -2.73 5.91
CA ILE A 97 9.87 -3.80 5.41
C ILE A 97 10.53 -5.14 5.70
N GLU A 98 9.75 -6.04 6.27
CA GLU A 98 10.13 -7.41 6.60
C GLU A 98 9.20 -8.42 5.91
N ASN A 99 9.52 -9.71 6.01
CA ASN A 99 8.62 -10.77 5.55
C ASN A 99 7.24 -10.63 6.22
N GLU A 100 6.17 -10.86 5.46
CA GLU A 100 4.76 -10.74 5.88
C GLU A 100 4.30 -9.31 6.21
N THR A 101 5.08 -8.27 5.88
CA THR A 101 4.62 -6.88 6.02
C THR A 101 3.38 -6.62 5.16
N GLU A 102 2.37 -5.98 5.75
CA GLU A 102 1.22 -5.45 5.03
C GLU A 102 1.48 -3.98 4.64
N LEU A 103 1.38 -3.67 3.35
CA LEU A 103 1.53 -2.33 2.78
C LEU A 103 0.19 -1.80 2.26
N SER A 104 0.07 -0.49 2.10
CA SER A 104 -1.01 0.18 1.38
C SER A 104 -0.45 0.94 0.18
N TYR A 105 -1.08 0.79 -0.99
CA TYR A 105 -0.74 1.53 -2.21
C TYR A 105 -1.93 2.38 -2.66
N PHE A 106 -1.73 3.70 -2.74
CA PHE A 106 -2.80 4.68 -2.89
C PHE A 106 -2.32 6.00 -3.54
N ASN A 107 -3.26 6.94 -3.71
CA ASN A 107 -3.00 8.31 -4.14
C ASN A 107 -2.76 9.23 -2.92
N LEU A 108 -1.60 9.89 -2.85
CA LEU A 108 -1.24 10.74 -1.69
C LEU A 108 -2.24 11.86 -1.44
N GLN A 109 -2.69 12.53 -2.50
CA GLN A 109 -3.60 13.65 -2.39
C GLN A 109 -4.95 13.22 -1.80
N ALA A 110 -5.50 12.09 -2.29
CA ALA A 110 -6.72 11.51 -1.74
C ALA A 110 -6.56 11.08 -0.28
N TYR A 111 -5.39 10.54 0.09
CA TYR A 111 -5.08 10.20 1.48
C TYR A 111 -5.08 11.43 2.39
N ARG A 112 -4.38 12.50 2.00
CA ARG A 112 -4.33 13.75 2.78
C ARG A 112 -5.70 14.39 2.95
N ALA A 113 -6.54 14.35 1.91
CA ALA A 113 -7.93 14.81 2.01
C ALA A 113 -8.75 13.96 2.99
N TYR A 114 -8.61 12.64 2.94
CA TYR A 114 -9.29 11.73 3.89
C TYR A 114 -8.78 11.90 5.32
N GLN A 115 -7.48 12.07 5.51
CA GLN A 115 -6.87 12.28 6.83
C GLN A 115 -7.39 13.56 7.52
N ALA A 116 -7.61 14.63 6.75
CA ALA A 116 -8.17 15.88 7.27
C ALA A 116 -9.64 15.75 7.71
N ASN A 117 -10.40 14.82 7.12
CA ASN A 117 -11.80 14.57 7.46
C ASN A 117 -12.15 13.09 7.25
N PRO A 118 -11.83 12.20 8.21
CA PRO A 118 -11.97 10.76 8.03
C PRO A 118 -13.43 10.32 8.18
N VAL A 119 -14.21 10.52 7.13
CA VAL A 119 -15.62 10.08 7.07
C VAL A 119 -15.72 8.80 6.27
N GLN A 120 -16.33 7.79 6.87
CA GLN A 120 -16.74 6.60 6.15
C GLN A 120 -18.10 6.83 5.50
N LYS A 121 -18.18 6.58 4.20
CA LYS A 121 -19.43 6.58 3.44
C LYS A 121 -19.88 5.14 3.22
N TRP A 122 -21.19 4.95 3.19
CA TRP A 122 -21.80 3.67 2.80
C TRP A 122 -22.18 3.75 1.31
N MET A 123 -22.05 2.63 0.60
CA MET A 123 -22.59 2.46 -0.75
C MET A 123 -24.08 2.16 -0.69
#